data_AF-A0A7X7UST6-F1
#
_entry.id   AF-A0A7X7UST6-F1
#
_cell.length_a   1.000
_cell.length_b   1.000
_cell.length_c   1.000
_cell.angle_alpha   90.00
_cell.angle_beta   90.00
_cell.angle_gamma   90.00
#
_symmetry.space_group_name_H-M   'P 1'
#
loop_
_entity.id
_entity.type
_entity.pdbx_description
1 polymer ?
#
loop_
_entity_poly.entity_id
_entity_poly.type
_entity_poly.pdbx_seq_one_letter_code
_entity_poly.pdbx_strand_id
1 'polypeptide(L)'
;VVINVGLTTTFGIASYYHGALNHDYKSIKDCPAPGQYMQWLMINHLKERGHSLFDMAFCPGPIPIASHPNYNMWRFKHGFGGMHVQFLPTYGKAIKPLMGQVFKFIRYKKL
;
A
#
# COMPACT_ATOMS: atom_id res chain seq x y z
N VAL A 1 -11.41 -18.35 -15.68
CA VAL A 1 -11.88 -17.20 -14.88
C VAL A 1 -10.68 -16.49 -14.30
N VAL A 2 -10.61 -15.16 -14.37
CA VAL A 2 -9.56 -14.38 -13.69
C VAL A 2 -9.96 -14.24 -12.22
N ILE A 3 -9.15 -14.79 -11.32
CA ILE A 3 -9.42 -14.78 -9.88
C ILE A 3 -8.80 -13.54 -9.25
N ASN A 4 -7.51 -13.30 -9.48
CA ASN A 4 -6.76 -12.20 -8.89
C ASN A 4 -5.81 -11.61 -9.94
N VAL A 5 -5.65 -10.30 -9.91
CA VAL A 5 -4.68 -9.56 -10.72
C VAL A 5 -3.92 -8.59 -9.83
N GLY A 6 -2.62 -8.48 -10.08
CA GLY A 6 -1.74 -7.50 -9.44
C GLY A 6 -0.89 -6.79 -10.49
N LEU A 7 -0.71 -5.49 -10.30
CA LEU A 7 0.16 -4.64 -11.09
C LEU A 7 1.37 -4.24 -10.23
N THR A 8 2.56 -4.47 -10.75
CA THR A 8 3.82 -4.09 -10.11
C THR A 8 4.65 -3.21 -11.03
N THR A 9 5.45 -2.33 -10.42
CA THR A 9 6.50 -1.56 -11.10
C THR A 9 7.85 -2.09 -10.65
N THR A 10 8.84 -2.04 -11.54
CA THR A 10 10.25 -2.35 -11.26
C THR A 10 11.16 -1.12 -11.40
N PHE A 11 10.59 0.06 -11.69
CA PHE A 11 11.37 1.28 -11.84
C PHE A 11 11.73 1.86 -10.47
N GLY A 12 13.02 1.85 -10.14
CA GLY A 12 13.52 2.24 -8.82
C GLY A 12 13.34 1.12 -7.79
N ILE A 13 12.37 1.26 -6.89
CA ILE A 13 12.00 0.22 -5.93
C ILE A 13 10.88 -0.61 -6.55
N ALA A 14 10.98 -1.94 -6.47
CA ALA A 14 9.90 -2.79 -6.94
C ALA A 14 8.70 -2.65 -5.99
N SER A 15 7.51 -2.36 -6.53
CA SER A 15 6.36 -1.99 -5.70
C SER A 15 5.06 -2.63 -6.18
N TYR A 16 4.17 -2.93 -5.24
CA TYR A 16 2.78 -3.30 -5.51
C TYR A 16 1.93 -2.04 -5.69
N TYR A 17 1.45 -1.81 -6.92
CA TYR A 17 0.74 -0.57 -7.27
C TYR A 17 -0.77 -0.72 -7.15
N HIS A 18 -1.32 -1.72 -7.84
CA HIS A 18 -2.76 -2.01 -7.82
C HIS A 18 -2.99 -3.51 -7.82
N GLY A 19 -4.16 -3.92 -7.32
CA GLY A 19 -4.65 -5.25 -7.60
C GLY A 19 -6.13 -5.35 -7.33
N ALA A 20 -6.72 -6.39 -7.91
CA ALA A 20 -8.13 -6.68 -7.83
C ALA A 20 -8.32 -8.18 -7.68
N LEU A 21 -9.22 -8.56 -6.77
CA LEU A 21 -9.56 -9.93 -6.47
C LEU A 21 -11.06 -10.09 -6.70
N ASN A 22 -11.45 -11.12 -7.44
CA ASN A 22 -12.85 -11.50 -7.56
C ASN A 22 -13.38 -11.89 -6.17
N HIS A 23 -14.42 -11.20 -5.72
CA HIS A 23 -14.97 -11.33 -4.37
C HIS A 23 -15.46 -12.75 -4.07
N ASP A 24 -16.03 -13.43 -5.08
CA ASP A 24 -16.63 -14.76 -4.92
C ASP A 24 -15.59 -15.78 -4.42
N TYR A 25 -14.32 -15.57 -4.76
CA TYR A 25 -13.22 -16.46 -4.40
C TYR A 25 -12.64 -16.21 -3.00
N LYS A 26 -13.21 -15.27 -2.23
CA LYS A 26 -12.83 -15.06 -0.81
C LYS A 26 -13.54 -16.00 0.15
N SER A 27 -14.73 -16.46 -0.21
CA SER A 27 -15.65 -17.19 0.68
C SER A 27 -15.87 -18.65 0.26
N ILE A 28 -15.30 -19.07 -0.87
CA ILE A 28 -15.35 -20.47 -1.29
C ILE A 28 -14.60 -21.32 -0.27
N LYS A 29 -15.30 -22.31 0.28
CA LYS A 29 -14.73 -23.32 1.17
C LYS A 29 -13.57 -24.02 0.46
N ASP A 30 -12.45 -24.17 1.18
CA ASP A 30 -11.22 -24.80 0.68
C ASP A 30 -10.51 -24.04 -0.46
N CYS A 31 -10.91 -22.80 -0.75
CA CYS A 31 -10.18 -21.96 -1.71
C CYS A 31 -8.85 -21.48 -1.10
N PRO A 32 -7.69 -21.72 -1.74
CA PRO A 32 -6.41 -21.21 -1.28
C PRO A 32 -6.44 -19.68 -1.32
N ALA A 33 -5.88 -19.04 -0.28
CA ALA A 33 -5.99 -17.61 -0.08
C ALA A 33 -5.40 -16.81 -1.28
N PRO A 34 -6.25 -16.30 -2.21
CA PRO A 34 -5.79 -15.93 -3.55
C PRO A 34 -4.99 -14.62 -3.54
N GLY A 35 -5.30 -13.72 -2.60
CA GLY A 35 -4.54 -12.49 -2.34
C GLY A 35 -3.10 -12.79 -1.93
N GLN A 36 -2.94 -13.69 -0.97
CA GLN A 36 -1.66 -14.08 -0.41
C GLN A 36 -0.82 -14.82 -1.47
N TYR A 37 -1.44 -15.74 -2.20
CA TYR A 37 -0.76 -16.49 -3.25
C TYR A 37 -0.18 -15.58 -4.33
N MET A 38 -0.95 -14.60 -4.83
CA MET A 38 -0.48 -13.64 -5.83
C MET A 38 0.69 -12.78 -5.31
N GLN A 39 0.61 -12.28 -4.07
CA GLN A 39 1.71 -11.50 -3.49
C GLN A 39 2.98 -12.32 -3.32
N TRP A 40 2.87 -13.57 -2.89
CA TRP A 40 4.02 -14.46 -2.77
C TRP A 40 4.71 -14.69 -4.13
N LEU A 41 3.92 -14.95 -5.18
CA LEU A 41 4.45 -15.06 -6.54
C LEU A 41 5.14 -13.78 -7.00
N MET A 42 4.53 -12.62 -6.73
CA MET A 42 5.10 -11.32 -7.08
C MET A 42 6.45 -11.06 -6.38
N ILE A 43 6.52 -11.33 -5.07
CA ILE A 43 7.75 -11.20 -4.28
C ILE A 43 8.85 -12.08 -4.87
N ASN A 44 8.56 -13.36 -5.14
CA ASN A 44 9.57 -14.28 -5.69
C ASN A 44 10.00 -13.89 -7.10
N HIS A 45 9.06 -13.52 -7.96
CA HIS A 45 9.36 -13.07 -9.32
C HIS A 45 10.28 -11.84 -9.35
N LEU A 46 10.08 -10.91 -8.42
CA LEU A 46 10.92 -9.71 -8.31
C LEU A 46 12.29 -10.04 -7.69
N LYS A 47 12.35 -10.96 -6.72
CA LYS A 47 13.61 -11.46 -6.17
C LYS A 47 14.46 -12.15 -7.24
N GLU A 48 13.86 -12.99 -8.09
CA GLU A 48 14.53 -13.65 -9.23
C GLU A 48 15.10 -12.63 -10.23
N ARG A 49 14.50 -11.45 -10.32
CA ARG A 49 14.97 -10.31 -11.14
C ARG A 49 16.01 -9.43 -10.46
N GLY A 50 16.49 -9.82 -9.27
CA GLY A 50 17.54 -9.11 -8.53
C GLY A 50 17.03 -7.96 -7.65
N HIS A 51 15.72 -7.82 -7.45
CA HIS A 51 15.20 -6.81 -6.52
C HIS A 51 15.34 -7.29 -5.07
N SER A 52 15.99 -6.47 -4.24
CA SER A 52 16.19 -6.72 -2.80
C SER A 52 15.10 -6.15 -1.91
N LEU A 53 14.27 -5.26 -2.45
CA LEU A 53 13.18 -4.58 -1.74
C LEU A 53 11.88 -4.71 -2.53
N PHE A 54 10.80 -4.96 -1.80
CA PHE A 54 9.44 -4.96 -2.32
C PHE A 54 8.55 -4.05 -1.48
N ASP A 55 8.12 -2.93 -2.05
CA ASP A 55 7.25 -1.97 -1.39
C ASP A 55 5.78 -2.36 -1.58
N MET A 56 5.13 -2.73 -0.48
CA MET A 56 3.70 -3.08 -0.47
C MET A 56 2.78 -1.85 -0.35
N ALA A 57 3.33 -0.64 -0.42
CA ALA A 57 2.65 0.65 -0.31
C ALA A 57 2.02 0.91 1.07
N PHE A 58 1.15 1.92 1.13
CA PHE A 58 0.60 2.53 2.34
C PHE A 58 0.15 1.57 3.46
N CYS A 59 0.59 1.83 4.68
CA CYS A 59 0.18 1.14 5.91
C CYS A 59 -0.32 2.19 6.91
N PRO A 60 -1.39 1.92 7.70
CA PRO A 60 -1.95 2.92 8.62
C PRO A 60 -1.03 3.32 9.79
N GLY A 61 0.07 2.61 10.01
CA GLY A 61 1.07 2.93 11.01
C GLY A 61 1.91 1.73 11.42
N PRO A 62 2.92 1.93 12.29
CA PRO A 62 3.78 0.85 12.76
C PRO A 62 3.08 -0.06 13.78
N ILE A 63 2.14 0.48 14.55
CA ILE A 63 1.44 -0.23 15.63
C ILE A 63 0.09 -0.76 15.12
N PRO A 64 -0.28 -2.03 15.38
CA PRO A 64 -1.59 -2.55 15.01
C PRO A 64 -2.71 -1.85 15.78
N ILE A 65 -3.71 -1.35 15.06
CA ILE A 65 -4.92 -0.76 15.64
C ILE A 65 -6.12 -1.54 15.10
N ALA A 66 -6.71 -2.41 15.92
CA ALA A 66 -7.78 -3.32 15.50
C ALA A 66 -9.04 -2.60 15.01
N SER A 67 -9.34 -1.43 15.58
CA SER A 67 -10.48 -0.58 15.18
C SER A 67 -10.22 0.24 13.91
N HIS A 68 -8.99 0.25 13.38
CA HIS A 68 -8.67 1.02 12.19
C HIS A 68 -9.34 0.41 10.95
N PRO A 69 -10.00 1.20 10.07
CA PRO A 69 -10.69 0.68 8.88
C PRO A 69 -9.80 -0.20 7.99
N ASN A 70 -8.50 0.12 7.96
CA ASN A 70 -7.47 -0.59 7.19
C ASN A 70 -6.68 -1.64 8.00
N TYR A 71 -7.19 -2.12 9.14
CA TYR A 71 -6.49 -3.10 9.98
C TYR A 71 -6.20 -4.42 9.23
N ASN A 72 -7.13 -4.89 8.39
CA ASN A 72 -6.91 -6.09 7.58
C ASN A 72 -5.76 -5.93 6.57
N MET A 73 -5.60 -4.73 6.02
CA MET A 73 -4.46 -4.41 5.16
C MET A 73 -3.15 -4.39 5.96
N TRP A 74 -3.16 -3.81 7.16
CA TRP A 74 -2.02 -3.85 8.08
C TRP A 74 -1.60 -5.31 8.38
N ARG A 75 -2.56 -6.15 8.79
CA ARG A 75 -2.31 -7.57 9.10
C ARG A 75 -1.77 -8.36 7.92
N PHE A 76 -2.37 -8.16 6.75
CA PHE A 76 -1.93 -8.81 5.51
C PHE A 76 -0.46 -8.51 5.22
N LYS A 77 -0.08 -7.23 5.26
CA LYS A 77 1.28 -6.77 5.01
C LYS A 77 2.26 -7.26 6.07
N HIS A 78 1.88 -7.15 7.33
CA HIS A 78 2.70 -7.65 8.43
C HIS A 78 2.92 -9.17 8.33
N GLY A 79 1.93 -9.93 7.85
CA GLY A 79 2.04 -11.37 7.62
C GLY A 79 3.09 -11.78 6.58
N PHE A 80 3.46 -10.89 5.66
CA PHE A 80 4.57 -11.09 4.71
C PHE A 80 5.94 -10.67 5.25
N GLY A 81 6.03 -10.25 6.52
CA GLY A 81 7.25 -9.71 7.10
C GLY A 81 7.53 -8.26 6.70
N GLY A 82 6.52 -7.52 6.25
CA GLY A 82 6.66 -6.12 5.88
C GLY A 82 7.09 -5.23 7.05
N MET A 83 8.17 -4.48 6.87
CA MET A 83 8.62 -3.47 7.83
C MET A 83 7.94 -2.12 7.55
N HIS A 84 7.52 -1.42 8.61
CA HIS A 84 6.95 -0.10 8.47
C HIS A 84 8.04 0.94 8.20
N VAL A 85 7.90 1.69 7.11
CA VAL A 85 8.76 2.83 6.79
C VAL A 85 7.95 4.11 6.94
N GLN A 86 8.43 5.03 7.78
CA GLN A 86 7.85 6.36 7.89
C GLN A 86 8.65 7.34 7.05
N PHE A 87 8.03 7.89 6.02
CA PHE A 87 8.61 8.97 5.23
C PHE A 87 8.53 10.30 5.98
N LEU A 88 9.39 11.24 5.58
CA LEU A 88 9.26 12.63 6.01
C LEU A 88 7.87 13.16 5.66
N PRO A 89 7.30 14.05 6.48
CA PRO A 89 6.01 14.64 6.19
C PRO A 89 6.08 15.50 4.93
N THR A 90 4.91 15.80 4.36
CA THR A 90 4.83 16.71 3.22
C THR A 90 5.15 18.14 3.66
N TYR A 91 6.19 18.73 3.06
CA TYR A 91 6.51 20.14 3.23
C TYR A 91 5.93 20.95 2.07
N GLY A 92 5.30 22.08 2.38
CA GLY A 92 4.73 23.00 1.40
C GLY A 92 5.32 24.40 1.54
N LYS A 93 5.79 24.98 0.43
CA LYS A 93 6.26 26.37 0.36
C LYS A 93 5.26 27.23 -0.40
N ALA A 94 4.76 28.28 0.25
CA ALA A 94 3.96 29.30 -0.43
C ALA A 94 4.89 30.16 -1.30
N ILE A 95 4.72 30.11 -2.62
CA ILE A 95 5.53 30.89 -3.56
C ILE A 95 5.04 32.34 -3.64
N LYS A 96 3.72 32.55 -3.69
CA LYS A 96 3.11 33.88 -3.62
C LYS A 96 2.81 34.22 -2.16
N PRO A 97 3.41 35.30 -1.58
CA PRO A 97 3.28 35.59 -0.15
C PRO A 97 1.83 35.74 0.31
N LEU A 98 1.01 36.53 -0.39
CA LEU A 98 -0.39 36.76 0.02
C LEU A 98 -1.30 35.59 -0.38
N MET A 99 -1.37 35.28 -1.67
CA MET A 99 -2.28 34.25 -2.19
C MET A 99 -1.97 32.84 -1.67
N GLY A 100 -0.68 32.53 -1.47
CA GLY A 100 -0.27 31.23 -0.92
C GLY A 100 -0.64 31.08 0.55
N GLN A 101 -0.59 32.15 1.35
CA GLN A 101 -1.02 32.11 2.74
C GLN A 101 -2.54 32.00 2.87
N VAL A 102 -3.30 32.73 2.04
CA VAL A 102 -4.77 32.61 1.98
C VAL A 102 -5.18 31.18 1.60
N PHE A 103 -4.58 30.61 0.55
CA PHE A 103 -4.84 29.24 0.15
C PHE A 103 -4.49 28.24 1.26
N LYS A 104 -3.32 28.40 1.90
CA LYS A 104 -2.89 27.54 3.01
C LYS A 104 -3.87 27.62 4.17
N PHE A 105 -4.37 28.81 4.49
CA PHE A 105 -5.37 29.01 5.53
C PHE A 105 -6.67 28.28 5.19
N ILE A 106 -7.24 28.52 3.99
CA ILE A 106 -8.51 27.90 3.57
C ILE A 106 -8.41 26.37 3.52
N ARG A 107 -7.30 25.82 3.02
CA ARG A 107 -7.15 24.37 2.80
C ARG A 107 -6.82 23.61 4.08
N TYR A 108 -6.03 24.18 4.99
CA TYR A 108 -5.48 23.46 6.14
C TYR A 108 -6.02 23.90 7.49
N LYS A 109 -6.63 25.09 7.59
CA LYS A 109 -7.35 25.49 8.80
C LYS A 109 -8.78 24.97 8.66
N LYS A 110 -9.07 23.84 9.30
CA LYS A 110 -10.45 23.38 9.50
C LYS A 110 -11.27 24.51 10.11
N LEU A 111 -12.36 24.91 9.45
CA LEU A 111 -13.56 25.35 10.18
C LEU A 111 -14.15 24.15 10.91
#